data_AF-A0AAW9DQJ6-F1
#
_entry.id   AF-A0AAW9DQJ6-F1
#
_cell.length_a   1.000
_cell.length_b   1.000
_cell.length_c   1.000
_cell.angle_alpha   90.00
_cell.angle_beta   90.00
_cell.angle_gamma   90.00
#
_symmetry.space_group_name_H-M   'P 1'
#
loop_
_entity.id
_entity.type
_entity.pdbx_description
1 polymer ?
#
loop_
_entity_poly.entity_id
_entity_poly.type
_entity_poly.pdbx_seq_one_letter_code
_entity_poly.pdbx_strand_id
1 'polypeptide(L)'
;MPWTPTYTPLTLKEKLTFTARKLRETMATRHKLLGIALPLLCLLDARFSSLINRLLDAIAATPGPHRPRSPRPHSEQSQSDSPRESRAPAWLRNWHTTSLGPPPPLPRRFGILRRTFAHYTVNGFIAQIEHLLTTPDMQDAIARNPAIPRILRPLCHLCGIKPPAILTLPKRPRRPRPKPAPKPIPEPAPPDLDDRSICYFIPNPANPRNFIPVYPPGSPLRYDTIRKPKKSR
;
A
#
# COMPACT_ATOMS: atom_id res chain seq x y z
N MET A 1 -1.09 -1.94 -58.37
CA MET A 1 -2.08 -2.13 -57.28
C MET A 1 -1.46 -1.63 -55.98
N PRO A 2 -1.96 -0.58 -55.34
CA PRO A 2 -1.44 -0.11 -54.06
C PRO A 2 -1.84 -1.07 -52.94
N TRP A 3 -0.87 -1.66 -52.26
CA TRP A 3 -1.12 -2.47 -51.06
C TRP A 3 -1.43 -1.52 -49.90
N THR A 4 -2.70 -1.46 -49.48
CA THR A 4 -3.08 -0.82 -48.22
C THR A 4 -3.05 -1.89 -47.12
N PRO A 5 -2.12 -1.83 -46.16
CA PRO A 5 -2.12 -2.77 -45.05
C PRO A 5 -3.41 -2.62 -44.27
N THR A 6 -4.20 -3.68 -44.19
CA THR A 6 -5.41 -3.72 -43.37
C THR A 6 -4.99 -3.73 -41.90
N TYR A 7 -5.02 -2.57 -41.25
CA TYR A 7 -4.69 -2.47 -39.84
C TYR A 7 -5.91 -2.94 -39.03
N THR A 8 -5.84 -4.14 -38.47
CA THR A 8 -6.82 -4.59 -37.49
C THR A 8 -6.60 -3.81 -36.19
N PRO A 9 -7.58 -3.02 -35.72
CA PRO A 9 -7.42 -2.28 -34.49
C PRO A 9 -7.29 -3.28 -33.33
N LEU A 10 -6.16 -3.22 -32.62
CA LEU A 10 -5.93 -4.02 -31.42
C LEU A 10 -7.08 -3.84 -30.42
N THR A 11 -7.57 -4.95 -29.90
CA THR A 11 -8.60 -4.95 -28.87
C THR A 11 -8.06 -4.32 -27.58
N LEU A 12 -8.96 -3.80 -26.72
CA LEU A 12 -8.58 -3.24 -25.42
C LEU A 12 -7.77 -4.24 -24.58
N LYS A 13 -8.17 -5.52 -24.61
CA LYS A 13 -7.49 -6.62 -23.93
C LYS A 13 -6.05 -6.77 -24.40
N GLU A 14 -5.83 -6.78 -25.72
CA GLU A 14 -4.50 -6.93 -26.32
C GLU A 14 -3.60 -5.73 -26.03
N LYS A 15 -4.14 -4.51 -26.13
CA LYS A 15 -3.41 -3.29 -25.77
C LYS A 15 -2.92 -3.37 -24.32
N LEU A 16 -3.80 -3.78 -23.40
CA LEU A 16 -3.50 -3.85 -21.98
C LEU A 16 -2.49 -4.95 -21.64
N THR A 17 -2.65 -6.16 -22.21
CA THR A 17 -1.69 -7.25 -22.01
C THR A 17 -0.33 -6.92 -22.61
N PHE A 18 -0.29 -6.27 -23.77
CA PHE A 18 0.94 -5.80 -24.41
C PHE A 18 1.68 -4.80 -23.53
N THR A 19 1.01 -3.73 -23.09
CA THR A 19 1.61 -2.70 -22.23
C THR A 19 2.05 -3.28 -20.89
N ALA A 20 1.24 -4.16 -20.28
CA ALA A 20 1.60 -4.81 -19.02
C ALA A 20 2.83 -5.71 -19.18
N ARG A 21 2.91 -6.52 -20.24
CA ARG A 21 4.06 -7.38 -20.53
C ARG A 21 5.33 -6.54 -20.72
N LYS A 22 5.27 -5.49 -21.53
CA LYS A 22 6.43 -4.61 -21.79
C LYS A 22 6.88 -3.84 -20.55
N LEU A 23 5.95 -3.41 -19.70
CA LEU A 23 6.29 -2.80 -18.43
C LEU A 23 7.04 -3.78 -17.50
N ARG A 24 6.60 -5.04 -17.43
CA ARG A 24 7.27 -6.07 -16.63
C ARG A 24 8.66 -6.41 -17.17
N GLU A 25 8.80 -6.58 -18.48
CA GLU A 25 10.10 -6.78 -19.15
C GLU A 25 11.06 -5.64 -18.81
N THR A 26 10.60 -4.39 -18.88
CA THR A 26 11.46 -3.25 -18.55
C THR A 26 11.80 -3.14 -17.07
N MET A 27 10.88 -3.46 -16.16
CA MET A 27 11.19 -3.57 -14.72
C MET A 27 12.27 -4.64 -14.46
N ALA A 28 12.13 -5.80 -15.10
CA ALA A 28 13.08 -6.90 -15.00
C ALA A 28 14.46 -6.56 -15.59
N THR A 29 14.54 -5.79 -16.67
CA THR A 29 15.85 -5.34 -17.17
C THR A 29 16.47 -4.29 -16.24
N ARG A 30 15.65 -3.37 -15.69
CA ARG A 30 16.16 -2.22 -14.92
C ARG A 30 16.55 -2.55 -13.49
N HIS A 31 15.99 -3.58 -12.86
CA HIS A 31 16.37 -3.92 -11.49
C HIS A 31 17.86 -4.25 -11.36
N LYS A 32 18.44 -4.94 -12.35
CA LYS A 32 19.87 -5.29 -12.38
C LYS A 32 20.75 -4.04 -12.45
N LEU A 33 20.34 -3.06 -13.26
CA LEU A 33 21.09 -1.82 -13.48
C LEU A 33 21.01 -0.86 -12.29
N LEU A 34 19.89 -0.85 -11.56
CA LEU A 34 19.65 0.08 -10.45
C LEU A 34 20.01 -0.50 -9.08
N GLY A 35 20.49 -1.75 -9.01
CA GLY A 35 20.75 -2.42 -7.73
C GLY A 35 19.50 -2.56 -6.85
N ILE A 36 18.31 -2.61 -7.46
CA ILE A 36 17.06 -2.75 -6.71
C ILE A 36 17.02 -4.17 -6.14
N ALA A 37 16.77 -4.26 -4.83
CA ALA A 37 16.64 -5.53 -4.15
C ALA A 37 15.61 -6.44 -4.85
N LEU A 38 16.04 -7.63 -5.25
CA LEU A 38 15.20 -8.62 -5.93
C LEU A 38 13.85 -8.88 -5.22
N PRO A 39 13.79 -8.93 -3.87
CA PRO A 39 12.52 -9.09 -3.19
C PRO A 39 11.52 -7.94 -3.45
N LEU A 40 12.00 -6.70 -3.55
CA LEU A 40 11.12 -5.56 -3.84
C LEU A 40 10.56 -5.65 -5.27
N LEU A 41 11.39 -6.06 -6.24
CA LEU A 41 10.94 -6.28 -7.62
C LEU A 41 9.83 -7.33 -7.67
N CYS A 42 10.05 -8.50 -7.06
CA CYS A 42 9.07 -9.58 -7.06
C CYS A 42 7.75 -9.16 -6.41
N LEU A 43 7.79 -8.40 -5.31
CA LEU A 43 6.58 -7.87 -4.66
C LEU A 43 5.81 -6.89 -5.56
N LEU A 44 6.52 -5.99 -6.25
CA LEU A 44 5.91 -5.04 -7.19
C LEU A 44 5.33 -5.76 -8.41
N ASP A 45 6.05 -6.72 -8.98
CA ASP A 45 5.62 -7.53 -10.11
C ASP A 45 4.39 -8.38 -9.78
N ALA A 46 4.40 -9.03 -8.61
CA ALA A 46 3.27 -9.82 -8.09
C ALA A 46 2.01 -8.96 -7.96
N ARG A 47 2.16 -7.78 -7.35
CA ARG A 47 1.05 -6.85 -7.13
C ARG A 47 0.53 -6.30 -8.45
N PHE A 48 1.41 -5.88 -9.35
CA PHE A 48 1.04 -5.39 -10.67
C PHE A 48 0.30 -6.47 -11.47
N SER A 49 0.86 -7.67 -11.57
CA SER A 49 0.25 -8.80 -12.27
C SER A 49 -1.11 -9.18 -11.69
N SER A 50 -1.25 -9.19 -10.35
CA SER A 50 -2.53 -9.46 -9.70
C SER A 50 -3.61 -8.43 -10.06
N LEU A 51 -3.24 -7.15 -10.15
CA LEU A 51 -4.18 -6.09 -10.54
C LEU A 51 -4.56 -6.17 -12.02
N ILE A 52 -3.60 -6.45 -12.89
CA ILE A 52 -3.84 -6.64 -14.33
C ILE A 52 -4.75 -7.84 -14.56
N ASN A 53 -4.48 -8.99 -13.94
CA ASN A 53 -5.31 -10.18 -14.11
C ASN A 53 -6.74 -9.93 -13.63
N ARG A 54 -6.93 -9.32 -12.45
CA ARG A 54 -8.26 -8.94 -11.97
C ARG A 54 -8.99 -7.99 -12.92
N LEU A 55 -8.26 -7.07 -13.54
CA LEU A 55 -8.82 -6.14 -14.51
C LEU A 55 -9.25 -6.87 -15.78
N LEU A 56 -8.43 -7.76 -16.30
CA LEU A 56 -8.75 -8.59 -17.46
C LEU A 56 -9.95 -9.49 -17.18
N ASP A 57 -10.00 -10.11 -15.99
CA ASP A 57 -11.15 -10.91 -15.54
C ASP A 57 -12.42 -10.04 -15.47
N ALA A 58 -12.32 -8.80 -14.97
CA ALA A 58 -13.45 -7.88 -14.88
C ALA A 58 -13.91 -7.36 -16.26
N ILE A 59 -13.00 -7.23 -17.23
CA ILE A 59 -13.34 -6.87 -18.62
C ILE A 59 -14.00 -8.05 -19.33
N ALA A 60 -13.52 -9.27 -19.10
CA ALA A 60 -14.08 -10.49 -19.68
C ALA A 60 -15.42 -10.88 -19.04
N ALA A 61 -15.61 -10.57 -17.76
CA ALA A 61 -16.86 -10.82 -17.06
C ALA A 61 -17.96 -9.92 -17.62
N THR A 62 -18.95 -10.55 -18.25
CA THR A 62 -20.22 -9.89 -18.56
C THR A 62 -20.81 -9.37 -17.25
N PRO A 63 -21.32 -8.12 -17.18
CA PRO A 63 -21.93 -7.61 -15.97
C PRO A 63 -23.12 -8.49 -15.60
N GLY A 64 -22.88 -9.40 -14.65
CA GLY A 64 -23.94 -10.20 -14.09
C GLY A 64 -24.93 -9.29 -13.38
N PRO A 65 -26.24 -9.65 -13.34
CA PRO A 65 -27.22 -8.89 -12.60
C PRO A 65 -26.68 -8.67 -11.18
N HIS A 66 -26.70 -7.41 -10.74
CA HIS A 66 -26.22 -7.02 -9.43
C HIS A 66 -27.01 -7.82 -8.39
N ARG A 67 -26.47 -8.96 -7.93
CA ARG A 67 -27.13 -9.72 -6.87
C ARG A 67 -27.10 -8.82 -5.64
N PRO A 68 -28.27 -8.37 -5.13
CA PRO A 68 -28.30 -7.62 -3.90
C PRO A 68 -27.55 -8.46 -2.87
N ARG A 69 -26.57 -7.83 -2.23
CA ARG A 69 -25.76 -8.52 -1.22
C ARG A 69 -26.72 -8.82 -0.09
N SER A 70 -27.23 -10.06 -0.05
CA SER A 70 -28.15 -10.49 1.00
C SER A 70 -27.52 -10.09 2.34
N PRO A 71 -28.29 -9.46 3.25
CA PRO A 71 -27.77 -9.04 4.55
C PRO A 71 -27.00 -10.22 5.11
N ARG A 72 -25.70 -10.03 5.26
CA ARG A 72 -24.82 -11.11 5.71
C ARG A 72 -25.40 -11.49 7.08
N PRO A 73 -25.93 -12.71 7.26
CA PRO A 73 -26.41 -13.10 8.58
C PRO A 73 -25.26 -12.84 9.53
N HIS A 74 -25.54 -12.19 10.66
CA HIS A 74 -24.59 -12.04 11.75
C HIS A 74 -24.25 -13.46 12.21
N SER A 75 -23.32 -14.10 11.52
CA SER A 75 -22.73 -15.34 11.94
C SER A 75 -21.89 -14.96 13.15
N GLU A 76 -22.47 -15.17 14.33
CA GLU A 76 -21.71 -15.35 15.56
C GLU A 76 -20.50 -16.22 15.23
N GLN A 77 -19.35 -15.69 15.63
CA GLN A 77 -18.05 -16.23 15.33
C GLN A 77 -17.89 -17.59 16.02
N SER A 78 -18.33 -18.66 15.37
CA SER A 78 -17.67 -19.95 15.58
C SER A 78 -16.26 -19.82 15.03
N GLN A 79 -15.34 -19.55 15.94
CA GLN A 79 -13.90 -19.76 15.79
C GLN A 79 -13.68 -21.25 15.46
N SER A 80 -13.88 -21.64 14.20
CA SER A 80 -13.32 -22.90 13.73
C SER A 80 -11.92 -22.59 13.21
N ASP A 81 -10.92 -23.01 13.98
CA ASP A 81 -9.49 -23.04 13.66
C ASP A 81 -9.19 -24.00 12.50
N SER A 82 -9.94 -23.92 11.41
CA SER A 82 -9.60 -24.61 10.18
C SER A 82 -8.57 -23.74 9.45
N PRO A 83 -7.33 -24.22 9.24
CA PRO A 83 -6.28 -23.45 8.58
C PRO A 83 -6.76 -23.13 7.18
N ARG A 84 -7.20 -21.89 7.01
CA ARG A 84 -7.76 -21.38 5.76
C ARG A 84 -6.65 -21.38 4.73
N GLU A 85 -6.61 -22.46 3.97
CA GLU A 85 -5.62 -22.71 2.95
C GLU A 85 -5.63 -21.56 1.95
N SER A 86 -4.65 -20.66 2.09
CA SER A 86 -4.63 -19.42 1.35
C SER A 86 -4.44 -19.73 -0.13
N ARG A 87 -5.38 -19.26 -0.97
CA ARG A 87 -5.30 -19.27 -2.45
C ARG A 87 -4.19 -18.37 -3.01
N ALA A 88 -3.06 -18.27 -2.31
CA ALA A 88 -1.87 -17.65 -2.86
C ALA A 88 -1.28 -18.62 -3.92
N PRO A 89 -0.81 -18.10 -5.07
CA PRO A 89 -0.09 -18.89 -6.06
C PRO A 89 1.06 -19.70 -5.41
N ALA A 90 1.31 -20.91 -5.88
CA ALA A 90 2.33 -21.82 -5.30
C ALA A 90 3.72 -21.17 -5.13
N TRP A 91 4.12 -20.31 -6.07
CA TRP A 91 5.40 -19.59 -6.00
C TRP A 91 5.47 -18.53 -4.89
N LEU A 92 4.33 -17.97 -4.47
CA LEU A 92 4.23 -17.11 -3.29
C LEU A 92 4.24 -17.91 -1.99
N ARG A 93 3.74 -19.15 -2.00
CA ARG A 93 3.84 -20.06 -0.83
C ARG A 93 5.31 -20.34 -0.48
N ASN A 94 6.14 -20.58 -1.49
CA ASN A 94 7.56 -20.92 -1.29
C ASN A 94 8.42 -19.71 -0.87
N TRP A 95 7.90 -18.49 -0.98
CA TRP A 95 8.55 -17.29 -0.45
C TRP A 95 8.46 -17.20 1.08
N HIS A 96 7.47 -17.86 1.68
CA HIS A 96 7.30 -17.88 3.14
C HIS A 96 8.19 -18.93 3.81
N THR A 97 8.60 -19.98 3.09
CA THR A 97 9.35 -21.10 3.68
C THR A 97 10.82 -20.79 3.95
N THR A 98 11.43 -19.85 3.22
CA THR A 98 12.84 -19.45 3.43
C THR A 98 13.02 -18.16 4.23
N SER A 99 11.94 -17.38 4.42
CA SER A 99 11.96 -16.13 5.18
C SER A 99 11.21 -16.34 6.50
N LEU A 100 11.92 -16.40 7.62
CA LEU A 100 11.44 -16.62 9.01
C LEU A 100 10.47 -15.54 9.56
N GLY A 101 9.64 -14.92 8.72
CA GLY A 101 8.74 -13.86 9.17
C GLY A 101 7.64 -13.49 8.18
N PRO A 102 6.59 -12.78 8.65
CA PRO A 102 5.53 -12.27 7.80
C PRO A 102 6.13 -11.41 6.67
N PRO A 103 5.58 -11.48 5.44
CA PRO A 103 6.12 -10.75 4.31
C PRO A 103 6.17 -9.26 4.67
N PRO A 104 7.28 -8.57 4.35
CA PRO A 104 7.41 -7.16 4.68
C PRO A 104 6.25 -6.39 4.06
N PRO A 105 5.62 -5.45 4.80
CA PRO A 105 4.45 -4.75 4.32
C PRO A 105 4.81 -4.00 3.03
N LEU A 106 4.03 -4.24 1.96
CA LEU A 106 4.26 -3.54 0.71
C LEU A 106 4.17 -2.03 0.95
N PRO A 107 5.17 -1.26 0.51
CA PRO A 107 5.14 0.17 0.66
C PRO A 107 3.89 0.76 -0.01
N ARG A 108 3.08 1.46 0.79
CA ARG A 108 1.77 2.02 0.38
C ARG A 108 1.88 3.44 -0.18
N ARG A 109 3.06 3.82 -0.68
CA ARG A 109 3.31 5.18 -1.20
C ARG A 109 2.74 5.33 -2.61
N PHE A 110 2.18 6.50 -2.90
CA PHE A 110 1.70 6.84 -4.23
C PHE A 110 2.85 6.89 -5.24
N GLY A 111 2.65 6.29 -6.41
CA GLY A 111 3.63 6.27 -7.49
C GLY A 111 4.89 5.49 -7.16
N ILE A 112 4.76 4.43 -6.36
CA ILE A 112 5.93 3.65 -5.98
C ILE A 112 6.66 3.08 -7.18
N LEU A 113 5.95 2.64 -8.22
CA LEU A 113 6.60 2.09 -9.39
C LEU A 113 7.46 3.14 -10.10
N ARG A 114 6.92 4.34 -10.30
CA ARG A 114 7.63 5.49 -10.89
C ARG A 114 8.82 5.95 -10.03
N ARG A 115 8.73 5.85 -8.70
CA ARG A 115 9.81 6.24 -7.78
C ARG A 115 10.92 5.19 -7.71
N THR A 116 10.57 3.91 -7.67
CA THR A 116 11.52 2.80 -7.63
C THR A 116 12.27 2.69 -8.95
N PHE A 117 11.57 2.90 -10.06
CA PHE A 117 12.15 2.87 -11.40
C PHE A 117 12.09 4.26 -12.02
N ALA A 118 12.97 5.16 -11.57
CA ALA A 118 13.13 6.50 -12.12
C ALA A 118 13.78 6.47 -13.51
N HIS A 119 13.16 5.76 -14.46
CA HIS A 119 13.69 5.50 -15.79
C HIS A 119 12.65 5.82 -16.87
N TYR A 120 13.09 6.41 -17.98
CA TYR A 120 12.20 6.90 -19.04
C TYR A 120 11.36 5.78 -19.68
N THR A 121 11.90 4.57 -19.85
CA THR A 121 11.15 3.45 -20.44
C THR A 121 9.96 3.02 -19.58
N VAL A 122 10.15 2.89 -18.27
CA VAL A 122 9.08 2.53 -17.33
C VAL A 122 8.05 3.64 -17.31
N ASN A 123 8.49 4.89 -17.28
CA ASN A 123 7.59 6.05 -17.34
C ASN A 123 6.81 6.13 -18.67
N GLY A 124 7.41 5.74 -19.79
CA GLY A 124 6.75 5.65 -21.09
C GLY A 124 5.60 4.62 -21.08
N PHE A 125 5.83 3.43 -20.53
CA PHE A 125 4.75 2.43 -20.37
C PHE A 125 3.69 2.86 -19.36
N ILE A 126 4.05 3.59 -18.30
CA ILE A 126 3.07 4.19 -17.39
C ILE A 126 2.21 5.23 -18.14
N ALA A 127 2.81 6.05 -19.01
CA ALA A 127 2.07 7.00 -19.84
C ALA A 127 1.15 6.31 -20.85
N GLN A 128 1.54 5.15 -21.38
CA GLN A 128 0.66 4.32 -22.21
C GLN A 128 -0.55 3.80 -21.41
N ILE A 129 -0.35 3.35 -20.16
CA ILE A 129 -1.47 2.99 -19.28
C ILE A 129 -2.37 4.20 -19.05
N GLU A 130 -1.80 5.37 -18.76
CA GLU A 130 -2.56 6.60 -18.58
C GLU A 130 -3.40 6.96 -19.83
N HIS A 131 -2.81 6.83 -21.02
CA HIS A 131 -3.55 6.99 -22.28
C HIS A 131 -4.65 5.93 -22.45
N LEU A 132 -4.38 4.65 -22.15
CA LEU A 132 -5.41 3.61 -22.20
C LEU A 132 -6.57 3.86 -21.24
N LEU A 133 -6.37 4.63 -20.17
CA LEU A 133 -7.46 5.02 -19.26
C LEU A 133 -8.33 6.15 -19.83
N THR A 134 -7.85 6.89 -20.83
CA THR A 134 -8.61 7.96 -21.48
C THR A 134 -9.32 7.51 -22.75
N THR A 135 -9.01 6.34 -23.30
CA THR A 135 -9.65 5.84 -24.53
C THR A 135 -11.14 5.54 -24.33
N PRO A 136 -11.98 5.75 -25.37
CA PRO A 136 -13.42 5.49 -25.28
C PRO A 136 -13.72 4.03 -24.93
N ASP A 137 -12.99 3.06 -25.52
CA ASP A 137 -13.13 1.64 -25.21
C ASP A 137 -13.03 1.33 -23.71
N MET A 138 -12.11 1.99 -23.00
CA MET A 138 -11.92 1.82 -21.57
C MET A 138 -13.02 2.52 -20.76
N GLN A 139 -13.45 3.70 -21.20
CA GLN A 139 -14.57 4.41 -20.56
C GLN A 139 -15.87 3.61 -20.68
N ASP A 140 -16.13 2.99 -21.83
CA ASP A 140 -17.25 2.10 -22.06
C ASP A 140 -17.18 0.86 -21.16
N ALA A 141 -15.99 0.26 -21.02
CA ALA A 141 -15.78 -0.85 -20.09
C ALA A 141 -16.09 -0.42 -18.64
N ILE A 142 -15.62 0.75 -18.20
CA ILE A 142 -15.90 1.30 -16.87
C ILE A 142 -17.40 1.53 -16.66
N ALA A 143 -18.10 2.05 -17.67
CA ALA A 143 -19.54 2.27 -17.61
C ALA A 143 -20.32 0.95 -17.49
N ARG A 144 -19.90 -0.09 -18.22
CA ARG A 144 -20.54 -1.42 -18.19
C ARG A 144 -20.31 -2.16 -16.88
N ASN A 145 -19.14 -2.01 -16.25
CA ASN A 145 -18.78 -2.78 -15.06
C ASN A 145 -18.21 -1.89 -13.92
N PRO A 146 -18.99 -1.64 -12.84
CA PRO A 146 -18.54 -0.81 -11.72
C PRO A 146 -17.45 -1.47 -10.84
N ALA A 147 -17.07 -2.73 -11.09
CA ALA A 147 -15.92 -3.35 -10.45
C ALA A 147 -14.58 -2.88 -11.03
N ILE A 148 -14.54 -2.56 -12.33
CA ILE A 148 -13.35 -2.07 -13.04
C ILE A 148 -12.73 -0.84 -12.35
N PRO A 149 -13.48 0.25 -12.03
CA PRO A 149 -12.88 1.41 -11.37
C PRO A 149 -12.30 1.10 -9.98
N ARG A 150 -12.82 0.08 -9.28
CA ARG A 150 -12.27 -0.36 -7.98
C ARG A 150 -10.91 -1.03 -8.14
N ILE A 151 -10.69 -1.74 -9.24
CA ILE A 151 -9.43 -2.43 -9.58
C ILE A 151 -8.42 -1.42 -10.16
N LEU A 152 -8.88 -0.46 -10.95
CA LEU A 152 -8.03 0.57 -11.55
C LEU A 152 -7.40 1.50 -10.51
N ARG A 153 -8.10 1.85 -9.43
CA ARG A 153 -7.56 2.72 -8.37
C ARG A 153 -6.23 2.27 -7.77
N PRO A 154 -6.09 1.04 -7.24
CA PRO A 154 -4.81 0.57 -6.73
C PRO A 154 -3.74 0.47 -7.82
N LEU A 155 -4.12 0.24 -9.08
CA LEU A 155 -3.20 0.24 -10.22
C LEU A 155 -2.69 1.66 -10.52
N CYS A 156 -3.57 2.65 -10.64
CA CYS A 156 -3.20 4.06 -10.80
C CYS A 156 -2.33 4.54 -9.64
N HIS A 157 -2.68 4.17 -8.40
CA HIS A 157 -1.89 4.51 -7.22
C HIS A 157 -0.49 3.86 -7.23
N LEU A 158 -0.37 2.62 -7.71
CA LEU A 158 0.92 1.92 -7.85
C LEU A 158 1.81 2.62 -8.89
N CYS A 159 1.23 2.95 -10.05
CA CYS A 159 1.93 3.62 -11.16
C CYS A 159 2.16 5.12 -10.92
N GLY A 160 1.43 5.75 -10.01
CA GLY A 160 1.52 7.19 -9.73
C GLY A 160 0.73 8.05 -10.70
N ILE A 161 -0.31 7.46 -11.31
CA ILE A 161 -1.25 8.13 -12.20
C ILE A 161 -2.35 8.76 -11.34
N LYS A 162 -2.69 10.03 -11.59
CA LYS A 162 -3.85 10.65 -10.95
C LYS A 162 -5.12 10.00 -11.53
N PRO A 163 -6.03 9.45 -10.70
CA PRO A 163 -7.22 8.80 -11.23
C PRO A 163 -8.07 9.83 -11.99
N PRO A 164 -8.49 9.56 -13.24
CA PRO A 164 -9.38 10.44 -13.98
C PRO A 164 -10.73 10.63 -13.27
N ALA A 165 -11.44 11.70 -13.60
CA ALA A 165 -12.70 12.07 -12.95
C ALA A 165 -13.72 10.92 -12.95
N ILE A 166 -13.79 10.15 -14.04
CA ILE A 166 -14.67 8.98 -14.20
C ILE A 166 -14.40 7.88 -13.15
N LEU A 167 -13.15 7.76 -12.66
CA LEU A 167 -12.80 6.80 -11.60
C LEU A 167 -13.03 7.33 -10.19
N THR A 168 -13.33 8.63 -10.05
CA THR A 168 -13.59 9.27 -8.76
C THR A 168 -15.00 8.85 -8.32
N LEU A 169 -15.08 8.24 -7.14
CA LEU A 169 -16.37 7.80 -6.60
C LEU A 169 -17.09 9.08 -6.16
N PRO A 170 -18.41 9.18 -6.38
CA PRO A 170 -19.18 10.25 -5.77
C PRO A 170 -18.91 10.23 -4.26
N LYS A 171 -18.63 11.41 -3.69
CA LYS A 171 -18.42 11.55 -2.24
C LYS A 171 -19.69 11.07 -1.57
N ARG A 172 -19.64 9.90 -0.91
CA ARG A 172 -20.76 9.44 -0.10
C ARG A 172 -21.01 10.50 0.98
N PRO A 173 -22.27 10.91 1.20
CA PRO A 173 -22.57 11.80 2.31
C PRO A 173 -22.03 11.12 3.58
N ARG A 174 -21.11 11.81 4.26
CA ARG A 174 -20.56 11.30 5.52
C ARG A 174 -21.71 11.31 6.50
N ARG A 175 -22.11 10.14 7.00
CA ARG A 175 -22.99 10.07 8.17
C ARG A 175 -22.34 10.90 9.27
N PRO A 176 -23.10 11.76 9.97
CA PRO A 176 -22.55 12.54 11.08
C PRO A 176 -21.86 11.55 12.02
N ARG A 177 -20.57 11.76 12.26
CA ARG A 177 -19.83 10.93 13.21
C ARG A 177 -20.50 11.16 14.56
N PRO A 178 -20.92 10.11 15.29
CA PRO A 178 -21.43 10.30 16.65
C PRO A 178 -20.39 11.09 17.42
N LYS A 179 -20.83 12.14 18.12
CA LYS A 179 -19.92 12.94 18.95
C LYS A 179 -19.21 11.94 19.88
N PRO A 180 -17.87 11.91 19.90
CA PRO A 180 -17.17 11.04 20.83
C PRO A 180 -17.69 11.33 22.23
N ALA A 181 -17.98 10.27 22.99
CA ALA A 181 -18.35 10.43 24.39
C ALA A 181 -17.30 11.33 25.07
N PRO A 182 -17.70 12.23 25.97
CA PRO A 182 -16.76 13.03 26.75
C PRO A 182 -15.70 12.09 27.31
N LYS A 183 -14.42 12.37 27.04
CA LYS A 183 -13.36 11.63 27.73
C LYS A 183 -13.59 11.85 29.22
N PRO A 184 -13.56 10.79 30.05
CA PRO A 184 -13.61 10.97 31.50
C PRO A 184 -12.51 11.96 31.86
N ILE A 185 -12.87 13.00 32.62
CA ILE A 185 -11.91 13.93 33.19
C ILE A 185 -10.96 13.04 34.01
N PRO A 186 -9.65 13.04 33.71
CA PRO A 186 -8.72 12.26 34.51
C PRO A 186 -8.88 12.72 35.95
N GLU A 187 -9.22 11.77 36.82
CA GLU A 187 -9.29 11.99 38.25
C GLU A 187 -7.94 12.61 38.67
N PRO A 188 -7.95 13.69 39.47
CA PRO A 188 -6.72 14.34 39.88
C PRO A 188 -5.82 13.27 40.48
N ALA A 189 -4.62 13.14 39.94
CA ALA A 189 -3.64 12.22 40.49
C ALA A 189 -3.54 12.50 41.99
N PRO A 190 -3.55 11.47 42.85
CA PRO A 190 -3.32 11.66 44.27
C PRO A 190 -2.05 12.51 44.42
N PRO A 191 -2.04 13.49 45.35
CA PRO A 191 -0.87 14.33 45.55
C PRO A 191 0.33 13.41 45.70
N ASP A 192 1.33 13.57 44.82
CA ASP A 192 2.64 12.94 44.96
C ASP A 192 3.08 13.28 46.38
N LEU A 193 3.01 12.30 47.27
CA LEU A 193 3.68 12.38 48.55
C LEU A 193 5.14 12.48 48.17
N ASP A 194 5.67 13.71 48.27
CA ASP A 194 7.05 14.11 48.05
C ASP A 194 8.00 12.96 48.41
N ASP A 195 8.27 12.11 47.42
CA ASP A 195 9.40 11.19 47.44
C ASP A 195 10.60 12.09 47.13
N ARG A 196 10.92 12.94 48.12
CA ARG A 196 12.25 13.51 48.33
C ARG A 196 13.17 12.34 48.68
N SER A 197 13.23 11.34 47.79
CA SER A 197 14.29 10.38 47.68
C SER A 197 15.54 11.21 47.45
N ILE A 198 16.20 11.46 48.57
CA ILE A 198 17.48 12.13 48.70
C ILE A 198 18.40 11.46 47.68
N CYS A 199 18.63 12.11 46.55
CA CYS A 199 19.76 11.79 45.69
C CYS A 199 21.00 12.11 46.52
N TYR A 200 21.54 11.13 47.23
CA TYR A 200 22.83 11.26 47.89
C TYR A 200 23.87 11.50 46.79
N PHE A 201 24.29 12.75 46.68
CA PHE A 201 25.40 13.18 45.83
C PHE A 201 26.68 12.57 46.39
N ILE A 202 27.21 11.55 45.73
CA ILE A 202 28.56 11.07 46.00
C ILE A 202 29.49 11.81 45.02
N PRO A 203 30.28 12.79 45.47
CA PRO A 203 31.25 13.46 44.60
C PRO A 203 32.30 12.45 44.13
N ASN A 204 32.51 12.37 42.81
CA ASN A 204 33.57 11.57 42.22
C ASN A 204 34.93 12.27 42.46
N PRO A 205 35.85 11.68 43.27
CA PRO A 205 37.10 12.35 43.64
C PRO A 205 38.09 12.49 42.47
N ALA A 206 37.90 11.77 41.37
CA ALA A 206 38.84 11.74 40.25
C ALA A 206 38.57 12.82 39.18
N ASN A 207 37.37 13.40 39.12
CA ASN A 207 37.03 14.41 38.12
C ASN A 207 35.82 15.26 38.55
N PRO A 208 36.03 16.47 39.10
CA PRO A 208 34.94 17.31 39.61
C PRO A 208 34.01 17.89 38.53
N ARG A 209 34.27 17.63 37.23
CA ARG A 209 33.48 18.15 36.12
C ARG A 209 32.59 17.11 35.41
N ASN A 210 32.75 15.82 35.70
CA ASN A 210 31.94 14.78 35.08
C ASN A 210 30.90 14.22 36.06
N PHE A 211 29.66 14.70 35.89
CA PHE A 211 28.49 14.23 36.60
C PHE A 211 27.94 12.98 35.92
N ILE A 212 28.03 11.82 36.58
CA ILE A 212 27.36 10.59 36.14
C ILE A 212 26.14 10.41 37.04
N PRO A 213 24.91 10.59 36.53
CA PRO A 213 23.71 10.24 37.30
C PRO A 213 23.68 8.73 37.52
N VAL A 214 23.78 8.30 38.78
CA VAL A 214 23.63 6.90 39.17
C VAL A 214 22.14 6.66 39.42
N TYR A 215 21.49 5.92 38.53
CA TYR A 215 20.10 5.51 38.74
C TYR A 215 20.06 4.23 39.58
N PRO A 216 19.10 4.11 40.52
CA PRO A 216 18.95 2.89 41.29
C PRO A 216 18.57 1.73 40.36
N PRO A 217 19.08 0.52 40.63
CA PRO A 217 18.75 -0.67 39.86
C PRO A 217 17.24 -0.94 39.94
N GLY A 218 16.58 -1.00 38.79
CA GLY A 218 15.12 -1.24 38.68
C GLY A 218 14.30 -0.08 38.12
N SER A 219 14.91 1.09 37.89
CA SER A 219 14.21 2.22 37.27
C SER A 219 13.91 1.91 35.79
N PRO A 220 12.64 1.93 35.34
CA PRO A 220 12.33 1.75 33.92
C PRO A 220 12.95 2.91 33.14
N LEU A 221 13.83 2.58 32.19
CA LEU A 221 14.47 3.54 31.28
C LEU A 221 13.37 4.33 30.56
N ARG A 222 13.07 5.54 31.06
CA ARG A 222 12.30 6.52 30.31
C ARG A 222 13.18 6.96 29.16
N TYR A 223 12.93 6.42 27.98
CA TYR A 223 13.48 6.96 26.74
C TYR A 223 12.88 8.35 26.56
N ASP A 224 13.60 9.37 27.03
CA ASP A 224 13.24 10.76 26.76
C ASP A 224 13.18 10.93 25.25
N THR A 225 11.95 11.12 24.77
CA THR A 225 11.65 11.43 23.37
C THR A 225 12.46 12.65 22.96
N ILE A 226 13.52 12.41 22.20
CA ILE A 226 14.37 13.42 21.57
C ILE A 226 13.45 14.38 20.80
N ARG A 227 13.19 15.57 21.38
CA ARG A 227 12.49 16.67 20.73
C ARG A 227 13.33 17.11 19.54
N LYS A 228 12.87 16.81 18.32
CA LYS A 228 13.49 17.32 17.10
C LYS A 228 13.44 18.86 17.09
N PRO A 229 14.55 19.54 16.74
CA PRO A 229 14.58 21.00 16.67
C PRO A 229 13.62 21.52 15.60
N LYS A 230 12.84 22.54 15.94
CA LYS A 230 12.02 23.31 15.00
C LYS A 230 12.97 24.03 14.03
N LYS A 231 12.86 23.76 12.74
CA LYS A 231 13.47 24.60 11.70
C LYS A 231 12.72 25.93 11.64
N SER A 232 13.41 27.04 11.91
CA SER A 232 12.96 28.39 11.56
C SER A 232 12.93 28.54 10.03
N ARG A 233 11.93 29.25 9.54
CA ARG A 233 11.69 29.52 8.12
C ARG A 233 12.37 30.80 7.70
#